data_AF-A0A5C5RBA5-F1
#
_entry.id   AF-A0A5C5RBA5-F1
#
_cell.length_a   1.000
_cell.length_b   1.000
_cell.length_c   1.000
_cell.angle_alpha   90.00
_cell.angle_beta   90.00
_cell.angle_gamma   90.00
#
_symmetry.space_group_name_H-M   'P 1'
#
loop_
_entity.id
_entity.type
_entity.pdbx_description
1 polymer ?
#
loop_
_entity_poly.entity_id
_entity_poly.type
_entity_poly.pdbx_seq_one_letter_code
_entity_poly.pdbx_strand_id
1 'polypeptide(L)'
;MLLAFVLLPRAVYGTDVAARADREFPPWLLGGRTELTPGLRSLVDDWAGFHLIKAVCAGLLVALALYAGHRALALVPAVLLIANLQGAVAPLSSAFSLLDPARLRGGEPGRALALLRTELRGTPSGPVQALVDDFARYHLAVVVMAGVLTIVLVVFAVRAWRQGRRRWAAATLVAAVVAGVLAYANVTTTLDPVRGLLDFIGAS
;
A
#
# COMPACT_ATOMS: atom_id res chain seq x y z
N MET A 1 -9.15 -19.98 9.54
CA MET A 1 -8.87 -18.94 8.53
C MET A 1 -7.73 -17.99 8.90
N LEU A 2 -7.64 -17.45 10.12
CA LEU A 2 -6.50 -16.62 10.54
C LEU A 2 -5.13 -17.32 10.40
N LEU A 3 -5.05 -18.61 10.72
CA LEU A 3 -3.83 -19.40 10.53
C LEU A 3 -3.44 -19.52 9.05
N ALA A 4 -4.40 -19.76 8.16
CA ALA A 4 -4.18 -19.76 6.71
C ALA A 4 -3.76 -18.37 6.21
N PHE A 5 -4.38 -17.30 6.72
CA PHE A 5 -4.03 -15.92 6.36
C PHE A 5 -2.59 -15.52 6.71
N VAL A 6 -2.00 -16.13 7.75
CA VAL A 6 -0.62 -15.84 8.20
C VAL A 6 0.39 -16.85 7.64
N LEU A 7 0.03 -18.14 7.55
CA LEU A 7 0.97 -19.23 7.27
C LEU A 7 1.03 -19.63 5.79
N LEU A 8 -0.11 -19.70 5.09
CA LEU A 8 -0.12 -20.07 3.66
C LEU A 8 0.78 -19.15 2.82
N PRO A 9 0.72 -17.82 3.00
CA PRO A 9 1.50 -16.92 2.16
C PRO A 9 3.01 -17.02 2.40
N ARG A 10 3.45 -17.29 3.63
CA ARG A 10 4.88 -17.53 3.94
C ARG A 10 5.37 -18.86 3.39
N ALA A 11 4.52 -19.88 3.40
CA ALA A 11 4.86 -21.20 2.87
C ALA A 11 4.97 -21.21 1.34
N VAL A 12 4.22 -20.35 0.65
CA VAL A 12 4.18 -20.27 -0.83
C VAL A 12 5.25 -19.34 -1.39
N TYR A 13 5.49 -18.16 -0.78
CA TYR A 13 6.36 -17.12 -1.35
C TYR A 13 7.71 -16.97 -0.63
N GLY A 14 7.97 -17.78 0.40
CA GLY A 14 9.22 -17.79 1.16
C GLY A 14 9.32 -16.70 2.24
N THR A 15 10.37 -16.76 3.05
CA THR A 15 10.59 -15.86 4.20
C THR A 15 11.54 -14.70 3.91
N ASP A 16 12.20 -14.68 2.75
CA ASP A 16 13.32 -13.79 2.44
C ASP A 16 12.99 -12.71 1.38
N VAL A 17 11.74 -12.23 1.37
CA VAL A 17 11.24 -11.27 0.36
C VAL A 17 12.01 -9.94 0.41
N ALA A 18 12.41 -9.50 1.61
CA ALA A 18 13.20 -8.28 1.77
C ALA A 18 14.60 -8.41 1.14
N ALA A 19 15.32 -9.53 1.37
CA ALA A 19 16.63 -9.70 0.73
C ALA A 19 16.51 -9.96 -0.78
N ARG A 20 15.38 -10.52 -1.26
CA ARG A 20 15.08 -10.53 -2.70
C ARG A 20 14.95 -9.11 -3.23
N ALA A 21 14.21 -8.22 -2.57
CA ALA A 21 14.10 -6.82 -2.97
C ALA A 21 15.48 -6.15 -3.03
N ASP A 22 16.32 -6.34 -2.00
CA ASP A 22 17.68 -5.79 -1.95
C ASP A 22 18.58 -6.28 -3.10
N ARG A 23 18.34 -7.49 -3.62
CA ARG A 23 19.08 -8.06 -4.76
C ARG A 23 18.54 -7.60 -6.12
N GLU A 24 17.24 -7.48 -6.26
CA GLU A 24 16.59 -7.33 -7.58
C GLU A 24 16.36 -5.88 -8.00
N PHE A 25 16.13 -4.96 -7.06
CA PHE A 25 15.92 -3.54 -7.38
C PHE A 25 17.17 -2.82 -7.91
N PRO A 26 18.37 -2.97 -7.30
CA PRO A 26 19.55 -2.24 -7.75
C PRO A 26 19.94 -2.46 -9.22
N PRO A 27 20.06 -3.70 -9.74
CA PRO A 27 20.46 -3.91 -11.12
C PRO A 27 19.41 -3.39 -12.12
N TRP A 28 18.13 -3.38 -11.74
CA TRP A 28 17.06 -2.81 -12.57
C TRP A 28 17.15 -1.28 -12.64
N LEU A 29 17.29 -0.61 -11.48
CA LEU A 29 17.45 0.85 -11.42
C LEU A 29 18.70 1.31 -12.18
N LEU A 30 19.84 0.66 -11.95
CA LEU A 30 21.11 0.99 -12.60
C LEU A 30 21.12 0.65 -14.10
N GLY A 31 20.29 -0.31 -14.53
CA GLY A 31 20.19 -0.73 -15.92
C GLY A 31 19.43 0.26 -16.82
N GLY A 32 18.65 1.19 -16.25
CA GLY A 32 17.97 2.26 -16.98
C GLY A 32 16.85 1.83 -17.94
N ARG A 33 16.53 0.53 -18.01
CA ARG A 33 15.47 -0.02 -18.88
C ARG A 33 14.17 -0.18 -18.11
N THR A 34 13.07 0.35 -18.64
CA THR A 34 11.73 0.27 -18.04
C THR A 34 11.29 -1.17 -17.77
N GLU A 35 11.70 -2.12 -18.61
CA GLU A 35 11.37 -3.53 -18.45
C GLU A 35 11.96 -4.12 -17.17
N LEU A 36 11.10 -4.73 -16.34
CA LEU A 36 11.52 -5.45 -15.15
C LEU A 36 12.44 -6.61 -15.53
N THR A 37 13.55 -6.77 -14.81
CA THR A 37 14.40 -7.98 -14.88
C THR A 37 13.56 -9.21 -14.53
N PRO A 38 13.93 -10.42 -15.00
CA PRO A 38 13.18 -11.63 -14.66
C PRO A 38 13.01 -11.85 -13.15
N GLY A 39 14.07 -11.59 -12.37
CA GLY A 39 14.04 -11.72 -10.91
C GLY A 39 13.14 -10.69 -10.23
N LEU A 40 13.22 -9.41 -10.65
CA LEU A 40 12.33 -8.35 -10.13
C LEU A 40 10.87 -8.60 -10.52
N ARG A 41 10.61 -9.06 -11.75
CA ARG A 41 9.27 -9.43 -12.19
C ARG A 41 8.69 -10.54 -11.33
N SER A 42 9.44 -11.63 -11.13
CA SER A 42 9.01 -12.72 -10.25
C SER A 42 8.75 -12.23 -8.81
N LEU A 43 9.60 -11.36 -8.27
CA LEU A 43 9.38 -10.75 -6.95
C LEU A 43 8.07 -9.94 -6.90
N VAL A 44 7.83 -9.09 -7.90
CA VAL A 44 6.63 -8.25 -7.99
C VAL A 44 5.38 -9.11 -8.16
N ASP A 45 5.42 -10.13 -9.00
CA ASP A 45 4.29 -11.05 -9.24
C ASP A 45 3.95 -11.86 -7.98
N ASP A 46 4.96 -12.40 -7.30
CA ASP A 46 4.81 -13.11 -6.01
C ASP A 46 4.19 -12.19 -4.95
N TRP A 47 4.68 -10.96 -4.86
CA TRP A 47 4.22 -9.96 -3.90
C TRP A 47 2.77 -9.51 -4.19
N ALA A 48 2.44 -9.30 -5.46
CA ALA A 48 1.08 -9.00 -5.90
C ALA A 48 0.12 -10.14 -5.55
N GLY A 49 0.51 -11.39 -5.85
CA GLY A 49 -0.28 -12.59 -5.53
C GLY A 49 -0.52 -12.75 -4.04
N PHE A 50 0.51 -12.49 -3.22
CA PHE A 50 0.40 -12.46 -1.76
C PHE A 50 -0.65 -11.47 -1.26
N HIS A 51 -0.62 -10.23 -1.75
CA HIS A 51 -1.60 -9.22 -1.39
C HIS A 51 -3.00 -9.54 -1.91
N LEU A 52 -3.12 -10.06 -3.14
CA LEU A 52 -4.37 -10.48 -3.73
C LEU A 52 -5.07 -11.58 -2.91
N ILE A 53 -4.33 -12.62 -2.50
CA ILE A 53 -4.88 -13.71 -1.68
C ILE A 53 -5.43 -13.15 -0.36
N LYS A 54 -4.68 -12.27 0.30
CA LYS A 54 -5.13 -11.63 1.54
C LYS A 54 -6.37 -10.76 1.32
N ALA A 55 -6.41 -10.00 0.23
CA ALA A 55 -7.57 -9.20 -0.13
C ALA A 55 -8.81 -10.07 -0.36
N VAL A 56 -8.68 -11.17 -1.11
CA VAL A 56 -9.78 -12.13 -1.32
C VAL A 56 -10.26 -12.75 -0.01
N CYS A 57 -9.35 -13.25 0.83
CA CYS A 57 -9.71 -13.81 2.13
C CYS A 57 -10.41 -12.77 3.02
N ALA A 58 -9.91 -11.54 3.05
CA ALA A 58 -10.52 -10.45 3.80
C ALA A 58 -11.91 -10.09 3.27
N GLY A 59 -12.09 -10.02 1.95
CA GLY A 59 -13.39 -9.80 1.30
C GLY A 59 -14.42 -10.88 1.64
N LEU A 60 -14.02 -12.16 1.63
CA LEU A 60 -14.87 -13.27 2.05
C LEU A 60 -15.28 -13.17 3.53
N LEU A 61 -14.36 -12.74 4.40
CA LEU A 61 -14.67 -12.51 5.83
C LEU A 61 -15.62 -11.32 6.02
N VAL A 62 -15.48 -10.24 5.25
CA VAL A 62 -16.44 -9.12 5.25
C VAL A 62 -17.82 -9.63 4.83
N ALA A 63 -17.92 -10.35 3.71
CA ALA A 63 -19.17 -10.89 3.20
C ALA A 63 -19.86 -11.81 4.22
N LEU A 64 -19.10 -12.73 4.83
CA LEU A 64 -19.61 -13.64 5.86
C LEU A 64 -20.11 -12.89 7.10
N ALA A 65 -19.36 -11.91 7.60
CA ALA A 65 -19.77 -11.11 8.76
C ALA A 65 -21.04 -10.31 8.49
N LEU A 66 -21.20 -9.75 7.29
CA LEU A 66 -22.42 -9.06 6.88
C LEU A 66 -23.60 -10.01 6.72
N TYR A 67 -23.40 -11.17 6.09
CA TYR A 67 -24.42 -12.23 5.95
C TYR A 67 -24.93 -12.71 7.31
N ALA A 68 -24.03 -12.91 8.28
CA ALA A 68 -24.37 -13.29 9.65
C ALA A 68 -24.94 -12.14 10.51
N GLY A 69 -25.09 -10.92 9.96
CA GLY A 69 -25.62 -9.76 10.68
C GLY A 69 -24.63 -9.04 11.62
N HIS A 70 -23.37 -9.48 11.67
CA HIS A 70 -22.32 -8.94 12.53
C HIS A 70 -21.60 -7.73 11.91
N ARG A 71 -22.34 -6.62 11.72
CA ARG A 71 -21.84 -5.41 11.05
C ARG A 71 -20.60 -4.78 11.70
N ALA A 72 -20.49 -4.82 13.03
CA ALA A 72 -19.33 -4.30 13.75
C ALA A 72 -18.08 -5.17 13.52
N LEU A 73 -18.24 -6.50 13.48
CA LEU A 73 -17.12 -7.41 13.23
C LEU A 73 -16.60 -7.31 11.79
N ALA A 74 -17.43 -6.89 10.84
CA ALA A 74 -17.02 -6.68 9.44
C ALA A 74 -15.97 -5.57 9.29
N LEU A 75 -15.81 -4.66 10.26
CA LEU A 75 -14.82 -3.58 10.20
C LEU A 75 -13.39 -4.10 10.21
N VAL A 76 -13.09 -5.15 10.99
CA VAL A 76 -11.75 -5.72 11.09
C VAL A 76 -11.25 -6.28 9.75
N PRO A 77 -11.96 -7.21 9.08
CA PRO A 77 -11.55 -7.68 7.77
C PRO A 77 -11.69 -6.61 6.69
N ALA A 78 -12.54 -5.58 6.83
CA ALA A 78 -12.59 -4.47 5.89
C ALA A 78 -11.27 -3.65 5.88
N VAL A 79 -10.69 -3.39 7.06
CA VAL A 79 -9.37 -2.74 7.16
C VAL A 79 -8.29 -3.61 6.51
N LEU A 80 -8.32 -4.93 6.74
CA LEU A 80 -7.38 -5.85 6.08
C LEU A 80 -7.56 -5.87 4.57
N LEU A 81 -8.79 -5.83 4.06
CA LEU A 81 -9.08 -5.76 2.63
C LEU A 81 -8.46 -4.49 2.02
N ILE A 82 -8.72 -3.33 2.62
CA ILE A 82 -8.19 -2.03 2.18
C ILE A 82 -6.66 -2.06 2.13
N ALA A 83 -6.02 -2.50 3.22
CA ALA A 83 -4.56 -2.54 3.34
C ALA A 83 -3.90 -3.49 2.32
N ASN A 84 -4.60 -4.52 1.85
CA ASN A 84 -4.05 -5.47 0.88
C ASN A 84 -4.42 -5.11 -0.57
N LEU A 85 -5.49 -4.35 -0.81
CA LEU A 85 -5.86 -3.94 -2.15
C LEU A 85 -4.81 -3.00 -2.77
N GLN A 86 -4.29 -2.05 -1.99
CA GLN A 86 -3.23 -1.13 -2.44
C GLN A 86 -1.95 -1.88 -2.86
N GLY A 87 -1.55 -2.92 -2.12
CA GLY A 87 -0.38 -3.74 -2.47
C GLY A 87 -0.57 -4.62 -3.71
N ALA A 88 -1.80 -4.98 -4.03
CA ALA A 88 -2.14 -5.71 -5.25
C ALA A 88 -2.29 -4.79 -6.48
N VAL A 89 -2.77 -3.55 -6.29
CA VAL A 89 -2.97 -2.56 -7.36
C VAL A 89 -1.67 -1.92 -7.83
N ALA A 90 -0.72 -1.71 -6.90
CA ALA A 90 0.58 -1.11 -7.18
C ALA A 90 1.70 -1.96 -6.57
N PRO A 91 1.96 -3.14 -7.16
CA PRO A 91 2.83 -4.14 -6.55
C PRO A 91 4.31 -3.76 -6.64
N LEU A 92 4.73 -2.94 -7.61
CA LEU A 92 6.12 -2.50 -7.74
C LEU A 92 6.49 -1.54 -6.60
N SER A 93 5.68 -0.52 -6.36
CA SER A 93 5.82 0.42 -5.25
C SER A 93 5.67 -0.28 -3.90
N SER A 94 4.75 -1.23 -3.80
CA SER A 94 4.59 -2.01 -2.57
C SER A 94 5.80 -2.91 -2.29
N ALA A 95 6.36 -3.57 -3.31
CA ALA A 95 7.59 -4.35 -3.17
C ALA A 95 8.81 -3.44 -2.89
N PHE A 96 8.85 -2.24 -3.47
CA PHE A 96 9.90 -1.25 -3.21
C PHE A 96 9.94 -0.84 -1.73
N SER A 97 8.80 -0.82 -1.04
CA SER A 97 8.74 -0.53 0.40
C SER A 97 9.40 -1.57 1.30
N LEU A 98 9.80 -2.72 0.75
CA LEU A 98 10.58 -3.74 1.45
C LEU A 98 12.06 -3.36 1.58
N LEU A 99 12.54 -2.43 0.75
CA LEU A 99 13.89 -1.93 0.85
C LEU A 99 14.07 -1.18 2.17
N ASP A 100 15.09 -1.56 2.93
CA ASP A 100 15.42 -0.92 4.20
C ASP A 100 16.54 0.13 3.98
N PRO A 101 16.24 1.44 4.00
CA PRO A 101 17.25 2.49 3.76
C PRO A 101 18.45 2.42 4.71
N ALA A 102 18.30 1.82 5.91
CA ALA A 102 19.40 1.63 6.84
C ALA A 102 20.36 0.52 6.40
N ARG A 103 19.88 -0.49 5.66
CA ARG A 103 20.69 -1.56 5.06
C ARG A 103 21.35 -1.15 3.75
N LEU A 104 20.83 -0.11 3.09
CA LEU A 104 21.29 0.39 1.79
C LEU A 104 22.50 1.35 1.88
N ARG A 105 23.24 1.39 2.99
CA ARG A 105 24.30 2.39 3.22
C ARG A 105 25.59 2.17 2.41
N GLY A 106 25.73 1.08 1.67
CA GLY A 106 26.92 0.80 0.87
C GLY A 106 26.68 -0.18 -0.28
N GLY A 107 27.67 -0.32 -1.15
CA GLY A 107 27.61 -1.23 -2.31
C GLY A 107 26.68 -0.77 -3.43
N GLU A 108 26.28 -1.72 -4.26
CA GLU A 108 25.37 -1.50 -5.39
C GLU A 108 23.99 -0.91 -4.99
N PRO A 109 23.35 -1.36 -3.89
CA PRO A 109 22.04 -0.82 -3.49
C PRO A 109 22.09 0.66 -3.08
N GLY A 110 23.18 1.09 -2.42
CA GLY A 110 23.39 2.50 -2.10
C GLY A 110 23.59 3.37 -3.34
N ARG A 111 24.29 2.85 -4.36
CA ARG A 111 24.45 3.54 -5.66
C ARG A 111 23.11 3.67 -6.38
N ALA A 112 22.30 2.63 -6.39
CA ALA A 112 20.97 2.66 -6.99
C ALA A 112 20.05 3.68 -6.30
N LEU A 113 20.08 3.75 -4.96
CA LEU A 113 19.29 4.73 -4.21
C LEU A 113 19.79 6.17 -4.43
N ALA A 114 21.10 6.38 -4.56
CA ALA A 114 21.67 7.68 -4.92
C ALA A 114 21.24 8.11 -6.33
N LEU A 115 21.28 7.19 -7.31
CA LEU A 115 20.79 7.44 -8.66
C LEU A 115 19.31 7.82 -8.65
N LEU A 116 18.47 7.03 -7.96
CA LEU A 116 17.04 7.31 -7.82
C LEU A 116 16.79 8.73 -7.29
N ARG A 117 17.49 9.15 -6.24
CA ARG A 117 17.37 10.52 -5.68
C ARG A 117 17.76 11.59 -6.69
N THR A 118 18.84 11.39 -7.45
CA THR A 118 19.29 12.33 -8.48
C THR A 118 18.26 12.45 -9.60
N GLU A 119 17.74 11.33 -10.08
CA GLU A 119 16.77 11.31 -11.18
C GLU A 119 15.40 11.88 -10.79
N LEU A 120 14.93 11.61 -9.57
CA LEU A 120 13.69 12.20 -9.05
C LEU A 120 13.77 13.74 -8.96
N ARG A 121 14.95 14.31 -8.75
CA ARG A 121 15.16 15.77 -8.76
C ARG A 121 15.41 16.33 -10.16
N GLY A 122 15.58 15.47 -11.15
CA GLY A 122 15.93 15.82 -12.52
C GLY A 122 14.95 15.21 -13.51
N THR A 123 15.49 14.48 -14.49
CA THR A 123 14.69 13.75 -15.48
C THR A 123 14.71 12.27 -15.14
N PRO A 124 13.55 11.66 -14.79
CA PRO A 124 13.46 10.23 -14.52
C PRO A 124 13.86 9.36 -15.72
N SER A 125 14.67 8.34 -15.48
CA SER A 125 14.84 7.23 -16.43
C SER A 125 13.57 6.36 -16.48
N GLY A 126 13.52 5.41 -17.41
CA GLY A 126 12.42 4.46 -17.55
C GLY A 126 12.03 3.74 -16.25
N PRO A 127 12.99 3.12 -15.52
CA PRO A 127 12.74 2.52 -14.21
C PRO A 127 12.15 3.49 -13.18
N VAL A 128 12.74 4.68 -13.07
CA VAL A 128 12.31 5.67 -12.06
C VAL A 128 10.92 6.19 -12.39
N GLN A 129 10.62 6.45 -13.66
CA GLN A 129 9.27 6.83 -14.08
C GLN A 129 8.25 5.72 -13.78
N ALA A 130 8.59 4.46 -14.07
CA ALA A 130 7.69 3.34 -13.75
C ALA A 130 7.41 3.23 -12.25
N LEU A 131 8.42 3.48 -11.39
CA LEU A 131 8.25 3.52 -9.95
C LEU A 131 7.38 4.71 -9.50
N VAL A 132 7.58 5.89 -10.07
CA VAL A 132 6.77 7.09 -9.80
C VAL A 132 5.31 6.87 -10.19
N ASP A 133 5.05 6.30 -11.37
CA ASP A 133 3.70 6.01 -11.85
C ASP A 133 2.99 4.98 -10.96
N ASP A 134 3.70 3.93 -10.55
CA ASP A 134 3.15 2.90 -9.66
C ASP A 134 2.91 3.44 -8.24
N PHE A 135 3.81 4.29 -7.74
CA PHE A 135 3.65 4.99 -6.47
C PHE A 135 2.42 5.92 -6.48
N ALA A 136 2.20 6.66 -7.57
CA ALA A 136 0.98 7.47 -7.74
C ALA A 136 -0.29 6.60 -7.72
N ARG A 137 -0.29 5.43 -8.39
CA ARG A 137 -1.42 4.49 -8.38
C ARG A 137 -1.68 3.92 -6.98
N TYR A 138 -0.61 3.61 -6.23
CA TYR A 138 -0.71 3.14 -4.85
C TYR A 138 -1.46 4.15 -3.99
N HIS A 139 -1.02 5.42 -4.00
CA HIS A 139 -1.63 6.48 -3.21
C HIS A 139 -3.03 6.83 -3.70
N LEU A 140 -3.30 6.79 -5.00
CA LEU A 140 -4.65 6.95 -5.55
C LEU A 140 -5.61 5.88 -5.02
N ALA A 141 -5.18 4.62 -4.96
CA ALA A 141 -5.98 3.55 -4.38
C ALA A 141 -6.33 3.85 -2.91
N VAL A 142 -5.36 4.35 -2.13
CA VAL A 142 -5.58 4.79 -0.75
C VAL A 142 -6.60 5.94 -0.69
N VAL A 143 -6.48 6.95 -1.56
CA VAL A 143 -7.43 8.09 -1.64
C VAL A 143 -8.86 7.58 -1.87
N VAL A 144 -9.07 6.71 -2.85
CA VAL A 144 -10.40 6.20 -3.20
C VAL A 144 -10.99 5.41 -2.03
N MET A 145 -10.22 4.47 -1.46
CA MET A 145 -10.70 3.63 -0.36
C MET A 145 -10.98 4.43 0.91
N ALA A 146 -10.07 5.33 1.30
CA ALA A 146 -10.23 6.19 2.47
C ALA A 146 -11.37 7.21 2.28
N GLY A 147 -11.58 7.72 1.07
CA GLY A 147 -12.70 8.59 0.72
C GLY A 147 -14.05 7.87 0.87
N VAL A 148 -14.17 6.66 0.31
CA VAL A 148 -15.37 5.83 0.46
C VAL A 148 -15.63 5.52 1.94
N LEU A 149 -14.61 5.11 2.69
CA LEU A 149 -14.73 4.85 4.12
C LEU A 149 -15.20 6.09 4.89
N THR A 150 -14.66 7.27 4.57
CA THR A 150 -15.05 8.55 5.18
C THR A 150 -16.54 8.83 4.96
N ILE A 151 -17.03 8.69 3.72
CA ILE A 151 -18.46 8.89 3.38
C ILE A 151 -19.34 7.94 4.20
N VAL A 152 -18.98 6.66 4.24
CA VAL A 152 -19.73 5.64 5.00
C VAL A 152 -19.77 5.97 6.50
N LEU A 153 -18.64 6.36 7.09
CA LEU A 153 -18.56 6.73 8.50
C LEU A 153 -19.39 7.99 8.79
N VAL A 154 -19.38 9.00 7.92
CA VAL A 154 -20.23 10.20 8.07
C VAL A 154 -21.72 9.82 8.07
N VAL A 155 -22.15 8.96 7.14
CA VAL A 155 -23.54 8.48 7.08
C VAL A 155 -23.92 7.77 8.38
N PHE A 156 -23.03 6.93 8.94
CA PHE A 156 -23.27 6.25 10.21
C PHE A 156 -23.27 7.21 11.41
N ALA A 157 -22.39 8.21 11.45
CA ALA A 157 -22.36 9.23 12.48
C ALA A 157 -23.68 10.03 12.50
N VAL A 158 -24.17 10.46 11.33
CA VAL A 158 -25.46 11.17 11.19
C VAL A 158 -26.63 10.28 11.62
N ARG A 159 -26.63 9.00 11.22
CA ARG A 159 -27.68 8.05 11.66
C ARG A 159 -27.67 7.83 13.16
N ALA A 160 -26.50 7.64 13.78
CA ALA A 160 -26.36 7.48 15.22
C ALA A 160 -26.84 8.73 15.97
N TRP A 161 -26.52 9.92 15.46
CA TRP A 161 -27.00 11.19 16.01
C TRP A 161 -28.53 11.29 15.98
N ARG A 162 -29.15 10.98 14.83
CA ARG A 162 -30.62 10.99 14.67
C ARG A 162 -31.34 9.99 15.56
N GLN A 163 -30.66 8.91 15.97
CA GLN A 163 -31.19 7.90 16.89
C GLN A 163 -30.90 8.23 18.37
N GLY A 164 -30.42 9.43 18.69
CA GLY A 164 -30.08 9.84 20.05
C GLY A 164 -28.79 9.23 20.62
N ARG A 165 -28.05 8.46 19.82
CA ARG A 165 -26.81 7.76 20.25
C ARG A 165 -25.59 8.68 20.15
N ARG A 166 -25.58 9.79 20.88
CA ARG A 166 -24.58 10.88 20.76
C ARG A 166 -23.12 10.43 20.93
N ARG A 167 -22.83 9.54 21.91
CA ARG A 167 -21.45 9.02 22.13
C ARG A 167 -20.92 8.25 20.91
N TRP A 168 -21.77 7.42 20.31
CA TRP A 168 -21.43 6.67 19.09
C TRP A 168 -21.29 7.58 17.88
N ALA A 169 -22.14 8.60 17.76
CA ALA A 169 -22.03 9.59 16.71
C ALA A 169 -20.68 10.33 16.76
N ALA A 170 -20.28 10.78 17.96
CA ALA A 170 -18.99 11.45 18.17
C ALA A 170 -17.81 10.52 17.84
N ALA A 171 -17.79 9.29 18.35
CA ALA A 171 -16.73 8.32 18.06
C ALA A 171 -16.62 8.00 16.56
N THR A 172 -17.75 7.82 15.87
CA THR A 172 -17.78 7.55 14.43
C THR A 172 -17.31 8.77 13.63
N LEU A 173 -17.66 9.99 14.05
CA LEU A 173 -17.20 11.21 13.41
C LEU A 173 -15.68 11.40 13.56
N VAL A 174 -15.11 11.10 14.74
CA VAL A 174 -13.65 11.12 14.93
C VAL A 174 -12.97 10.16 13.96
N ALA A 175 -13.48 8.92 13.82
CA ALA A 175 -12.96 7.96 12.85
C ALA A 175 -13.07 8.48 11.41
N ALA A 176 -14.18 9.15 11.05
CA ALA A 176 -14.36 9.76 9.74
C ALA A 176 -13.34 10.87 9.48
N VAL A 177 -13.05 11.71 10.48
CA VAL A 177 -12.03 12.78 10.37
C VAL A 177 -10.66 12.17 10.15
N VAL A 178 -10.28 11.13 10.91
CA VAL A 178 -9.00 10.45 10.73
C VAL A 178 -8.87 9.86 9.31
N ALA A 179 -9.90 9.19 8.82
CA ALA A 179 -9.93 8.65 7.46
C ALA A 179 -9.85 9.76 6.39
N GLY A 180 -10.53 10.90 6.61
CA GLY A 180 -10.50 12.05 5.73
C GLY A 180 -9.12 12.73 5.67
N VAL A 181 -8.45 12.87 6.82
CA VAL A 181 -7.06 13.37 6.89
C VAL A 181 -6.12 12.43 6.14
N LEU A 182 -6.26 11.12 6.32
CA LEU A 182 -5.48 10.14 5.56
C LEU A 182 -5.72 10.29 4.05
N ALA A 183 -6.98 10.36 3.60
CA ALA A 183 -7.31 10.58 2.19
C ALA A 183 -6.66 11.85 1.66
N TYR A 184 -6.77 12.97 2.38
CA TYR A 184 -6.17 14.24 1.99
C TYR A 184 -4.65 14.17 1.85
N ALA A 185 -3.94 13.58 2.82
CA ALA A 185 -2.48 13.39 2.75
C ALA A 185 -2.05 12.52 1.55
N ASN A 186 -2.90 11.58 1.13
CA ASN A 186 -2.64 10.75 -0.04
C ASN A 186 -2.99 11.46 -1.36
N VAL A 187 -3.93 12.41 -1.36
CA VAL A 187 -4.21 13.25 -2.54
C VAL A 187 -2.98 14.06 -2.92
N THR A 188 -2.33 14.72 -1.95
CA THR A 188 -1.11 15.50 -2.22
C THR A 188 0.00 14.61 -2.79
N THR A 189 0.14 13.39 -2.26
CA THR A 189 1.11 12.40 -2.74
C THR A 189 0.77 11.87 -4.13
N THR A 190 -0.52 11.77 -4.47
CA THR A 190 -0.97 11.34 -5.82
C THR A 190 -0.70 12.42 -6.86
N LEU A 191 -0.86 13.70 -6.49
CA LEU A 191 -0.66 14.84 -7.39
C LEU A 191 0.82 15.19 -7.56
N ASP A 192 1.65 14.93 -6.55
CA ASP A 192 3.11 15.11 -6.58
C ASP A 192 3.82 13.84 -6.05
N PRO A 193 3.81 12.75 -6.85
CA PRO A 193 4.38 11.46 -6.43
C PRO A 193 5.90 11.49 -6.32
N VAL A 194 6.57 12.39 -7.07
CA VAL A 194 8.02 12.57 -7.00
C VAL A 194 8.44 13.08 -5.63
N ARG A 195 7.79 14.14 -5.14
CA ARG A 195 8.05 14.66 -3.79
C ARG A 195 7.75 13.61 -2.73
N GLY A 196 6.59 12.94 -2.84
CA GLY A 196 6.23 11.88 -1.89
C GLY A 196 7.24 10.73 -1.85
N LEU A 197 7.80 10.34 -2.99
CA LEU A 197 8.83 9.31 -3.06
C LEU A 197 10.17 9.78 -2.49
N LEU A 198 10.54 11.06 -2.67
CA LEU A 198 11.70 11.67 -2.02
C LEU A 198 11.57 11.69 -0.49
N ASP A 199 10.41 12.08 0.03
CA ASP A 199 10.08 12.03 1.46
C ASP A 199 10.19 10.59 1.98
N PHE A 200 9.64 9.62 1.24
CA PHE A 200 9.67 8.19 1.59
C PHE A 200 11.08 7.63 1.74
N ILE A 201 12.01 8.01 0.85
CA ILE A 201 13.41 7.55 0.89
C ILE A 201 14.33 8.45 1.74
N GLY A 202 13.76 9.37 2.53
CA GLY A 202 14.48 10.26 3.44
C GLY A 202 15.37 11.29 2.72
N ALA A 203 14.89 11.81 1.59
CA ALA A 203 15.64 12.71 0.70
C ALA A 203 14.96 14.08 0.47
N SER A 204 13.99 14.43 1.32
CA SER A 204 13.25 15.70 1.33
C SER A 204 14.00 16.82 2.03
#